data_AF-A0A806FH64-F1
#
_entry.id   AF-A0A806FH64-F1
#
_cell.length_a   1.000
_cell.length_b   1.000
_cell.length_c   1.000
_cell.angle_alpha   90.00
_cell.angle_beta   90.00
_cell.angle_gamma   90.00
#
_symmetry.space_group_name_H-M   'P 1'
#
loop_
_entity.id
_entity.type
_entity.pdbx_description
1 polymer ?
#
loop_
_entity_poly.entity_id
_entity_poly.type
_entity_poly.pdbx_seq_one_letter_code
_entity_poly.pdbx_strand_id
1 'polypeptide(L)'
;MCPAVQVAYGIVNARTYSPGGMNERPRRPEDHMERHPEQPSPPQSSTTFTDLKPHGWRNGATWTYLVMLLASGVALLVSFVLSAETLQMARHPGQSLGCDVNAVLSCSTVAQAWQSEIVKFGELSFPNAFFGIAAESVFVTIAVIGMARMTMPKWFATCTWLGSLAALAYSYWLTSQSLFVINALCPWCLVLMFATTIQFMAVSHATVTVQHLPPHASSLRTYYRLNIDLMVDAVWIVALITLILVKDGAMLFR
;
A
#
# COMPACT_ATOMS: atom_id res chain seq x y z
N MET A 1 -28.45 -0.85 -6.45
CA MET A 1 -28.08 0.08 -5.37
C MET A 1 -27.80 -0.76 -4.12
N CYS A 2 -26.58 -0.68 -3.59
CA CYS A 2 -25.97 -1.69 -2.72
C CYS A 2 -26.39 -1.52 -1.23
N PRO A 3 -26.75 -2.60 -0.50
CA PRO A 3 -27.23 -2.54 0.90
C PRO A 3 -26.20 -2.07 1.94
N ALA A 4 -24.96 -1.79 1.54
CA ALA A 4 -23.88 -1.32 2.44
C ALA A 4 -24.07 0.12 2.94
N VAL A 5 -24.86 0.96 2.25
CA VAL A 5 -25.06 2.38 2.62
C VAL A 5 -26.04 2.55 3.78
N GLN A 6 -27.03 1.65 3.93
CA GLN A 6 -28.06 1.78 4.97
C GLN A 6 -27.56 1.46 6.38
N VAL A 7 -26.55 0.61 6.54
CA VAL A 7 -25.97 0.32 7.86
C VAL A 7 -25.18 1.51 8.40
N ALA A 8 -24.57 2.32 7.52
CA ALA A 8 -23.83 3.51 7.93
C ALA A 8 -24.74 4.65 8.43
N TYR A 9 -25.94 4.81 7.86
CA TYR A 9 -26.88 5.85 8.30
C TYR A 9 -27.58 5.51 9.64
N GLY A 10 -27.82 4.22 9.93
CA GLY A 10 -28.51 3.80 11.15
C GLY A 10 -27.70 3.98 12.45
N ILE A 11 -26.36 3.97 12.37
CA ILE A 11 -25.49 4.03 13.56
C ILE A 11 -25.28 5.48 14.06
N VAL A 12 -25.44 6.47 13.18
CA VAL A 12 -25.20 7.89 13.55
C VAL A 12 -26.33 8.47 14.41
N ASN A 13 -27.56 7.94 14.33
CA ASN A 13 -28.73 8.53 15.02
C ASN A 13 -28.95 8.04 16.46
N ALA A 14 -28.19 7.06 16.96
CA ALA A 14 -28.43 6.46 18.29
C ALA A 14 -27.65 7.15 19.43
N ARG A 15 -26.90 8.23 19.17
CA ARG A 15 -26.00 8.85 20.17
C ARG A 15 -26.49 10.16 20.79
N THR A 16 -27.71 10.60 20.51
CA THR A 16 -28.24 11.88 21.03
C THR A 16 -29.61 11.72 21.68
N TYR A 17 -29.66 11.06 22.85
CA TYR A 17 -30.70 11.32 23.85
C TYR A 17 -30.26 10.78 25.23
N SER A 18 -29.91 11.68 26.15
CA SER A 18 -29.89 11.37 27.58
C SER A 18 -30.50 12.57 28.31
N PRO A 19 -31.72 12.45 28.89
CA PRO A 19 -32.37 13.56 29.56
C PRO A 19 -31.71 13.79 30.92
N GLY A 20 -31.48 15.06 31.25
CA GLY A 20 -30.90 15.48 32.52
C GLY A 20 -31.75 15.02 33.71
N GLY A 21 -31.11 14.35 34.66
CA GLY A 21 -31.64 14.04 35.98
C GLY A 21 -30.83 14.77 37.04
N MET A 22 -31.46 15.73 37.71
CA MET A 22 -30.99 16.39 38.92
C MET A 22 -30.68 15.35 40.00
N ASN A 23 -29.51 15.45 40.64
CA ASN A 23 -29.24 14.72 41.88
C ASN A 23 -28.52 15.64 42.85
N GLU A 24 -29.31 16.33 43.68
CA GLU A 24 -28.86 17.09 44.84
C GLU A 24 -28.27 16.11 45.87
N ARG A 25 -27.01 16.32 46.27
CA ARG A 25 -26.47 15.75 47.51
C ARG A 25 -26.29 16.85 48.55
N PRO A 26 -26.68 16.63 49.81
CA PRO A 26 -26.54 17.64 50.87
C PRO A 26 -25.07 17.79 51.30
N ARG A 27 -24.65 19.06 51.52
CA ARG A 27 -23.35 19.42 52.11
C ARG A 27 -23.29 18.99 53.58
N ARG A 28 -22.23 18.27 53.96
CA ARG A 28 -21.88 18.02 55.38
C ARG A 28 -20.85 19.05 55.86
N PRO A 29 -20.87 19.43 57.16
CA PRO A 29 -20.03 20.50 57.71
C PRO A 29 -18.55 20.15 57.77
N GLU A 30 -17.73 21.19 57.78
CA GLU A 30 -16.27 21.19 57.84
C GLU A 30 -15.73 20.49 59.10
N ASP A 31 -14.88 19.47 58.92
CA ASP A 31 -14.03 18.93 59.98
C ASP A 31 -12.56 19.20 59.67
N HIS A 32 -11.99 19.98 60.56
CA HIS A 32 -10.59 20.26 60.89
C HIS A 32 -9.45 19.66 60.04
N MET A 33 -8.65 20.59 59.52
CA MET A 33 -7.31 20.49 58.96
C MET A 33 -6.31 19.78 59.91
N GLU A 34 -5.89 18.56 59.56
CA GLU A 34 -4.60 18.00 59.95
C GLU A 34 -3.69 17.86 58.72
N ARG A 35 -2.60 18.64 58.69
CA ARG A 35 -1.58 18.62 57.65
C ARG A 35 -0.65 17.42 57.89
N HIS A 36 -0.82 16.35 57.14
CA HIS A 36 0.21 15.32 57.01
C HIS A 36 1.37 15.87 56.15
N PRO A 37 2.65 15.71 56.58
CA PRO A 37 3.79 16.10 55.76
C PRO A 37 3.87 15.19 54.53
N GLU A 38 3.91 15.82 53.36
CA GLU A 38 4.08 15.18 52.07
C GLU A 38 5.42 14.45 52.02
N GLN A 39 5.41 13.12 52.03
CA GLN A 39 6.59 12.31 51.76
C GLN A 39 6.98 12.51 50.28
N PRO A 40 8.26 12.79 49.95
CA PRO A 40 8.69 12.82 48.57
C PRO A 40 8.54 11.41 47.99
N SER A 41 7.69 11.27 46.99
CA SER A 41 7.56 10.03 46.23
C SER A 41 8.91 9.72 45.55
N PRO A 42 9.36 8.46 45.54
CA PRO A 42 10.61 8.10 44.87
C PRO A 42 10.51 8.46 43.38
N PRO A 43 11.62 8.80 42.70
CA PRO A 43 11.58 9.19 41.30
C PRO A 43 10.95 8.05 40.51
N GLN A 44 9.74 8.28 40.01
CA GLN A 44 9.12 7.38 39.06
C GLN A 44 10.02 7.42 37.82
N SER A 45 10.91 6.45 37.71
CA SER A 45 11.51 6.02 36.46
C SER A 45 10.40 5.40 35.61
N SER A 46 9.38 6.18 35.28
CA SER A 46 8.46 5.92 34.21
C SER A 46 9.23 6.20 32.92
N THR A 47 10.13 5.27 32.60
CA THR A 47 10.54 5.04 31.20
C THR A 47 9.27 4.55 30.52
N THR A 48 8.37 5.48 30.28
CA THR A 48 7.03 5.22 29.83
C THR A 48 7.22 4.76 28.40
N PHE A 49 6.81 3.53 28.11
CA PHE A 49 6.72 2.94 26.77
C PHE A 49 5.82 3.75 25.80
N THR A 50 5.51 5.00 26.12
CA THR A 50 4.82 6.00 25.28
C THR A 50 5.73 6.72 24.30
N ASP A 51 7.06 6.61 24.40
CA ASP A 51 8.01 7.38 23.57
C ASP A 51 8.60 6.59 22.37
N LEU A 52 7.78 5.72 21.78
CA LEU A 52 8.09 4.95 20.56
C LEU A 52 7.27 5.42 19.35
N LYS A 53 6.80 6.67 19.35
CA LYS A 53 6.20 7.26 18.15
C LYS A 53 7.33 7.67 17.20
N PRO A 54 7.38 7.16 15.95
CA PRO A 54 8.38 7.58 14.99
C PRO A 54 8.21 9.08 14.69
N HIS A 55 9.12 9.91 15.21
CA HIS A 55 9.13 11.36 14.94
C HIS A 55 10.07 11.62 13.75
N GLY A 56 9.61 12.42 12.77
CA GLY A 56 10.38 12.81 11.59
C GLY A 56 9.50 13.07 10.37
N TRP A 57 9.96 13.94 9.46
CA TRP A 57 9.21 14.33 8.25
C TRP A 57 8.82 13.12 7.37
N ARG A 58 9.70 12.11 7.29
CA ARG A 58 9.44 10.84 6.56
C ARG A 58 8.33 9.99 7.15
N ASN A 59 8.16 9.98 8.47
CA ASN A 59 7.15 9.18 9.16
C ASN A 59 5.78 9.88 9.23
N GLY A 60 5.69 11.10 8.69
CA GLY A 60 4.44 11.84 8.61
C GLY A 60 3.52 11.25 7.54
N ALA A 61 2.22 11.14 7.86
CA ALA A 61 1.21 10.64 6.95
C ALA A 61 1.26 11.29 5.55
N THR A 62 1.51 12.60 5.48
CA THR A 62 1.61 13.32 4.22
C THR A 62 2.73 12.78 3.32
N TRP A 63 3.91 12.48 3.87
CA TRP A 63 5.03 11.96 3.08
C TRP A 63 4.78 10.52 2.63
N THR A 64 4.34 9.65 3.55
CA THR A 64 4.11 8.22 3.24
C THR A 64 3.03 8.04 2.18
N TYR A 65 1.93 8.77 2.30
CA TYR A 65 0.85 8.73 1.32
C TYR A 65 1.21 9.45 0.01
N LEU A 66 2.13 10.42 0.02
CA LEU A 66 2.66 11.01 -1.21
C LEU A 66 3.50 9.99 -2.00
N VAL A 67 4.40 9.26 -1.34
CA VAL A 67 5.17 8.18 -1.99
C VAL A 67 4.22 7.12 -2.56
N MET A 68 3.21 6.73 -1.78
CA MET A 68 2.17 5.80 -2.24
C MET A 68 1.42 6.35 -3.46
N LEU A 69 1.07 7.64 -3.47
CA LEU A 69 0.38 8.29 -4.59
C LEU A 69 1.25 8.31 -5.86
N LEU A 70 2.52 8.63 -5.73
CA LEU A 70 3.45 8.65 -6.87
C LEU A 70 3.64 7.24 -7.44
N ALA A 71 3.84 6.25 -6.58
CA ALA A 71 4.00 4.86 -6.99
C ALA A 71 2.74 4.31 -7.67
N SER A 72 1.57 4.49 -7.06
CA SER A 72 0.28 4.08 -7.63
C SER A 72 -0.09 4.87 -8.89
N GLY A 73 0.28 6.15 -8.97
CA GLY A 73 0.11 6.96 -10.16
C GLY A 73 0.95 6.47 -11.34
N VAL A 74 2.21 6.07 -11.09
CA VAL A 74 3.06 5.44 -12.11
C VAL A 74 2.49 4.08 -12.51
N ALA A 75 2.10 3.23 -11.56
CA ALA A 75 1.50 1.92 -11.85
C ALA A 75 0.19 2.05 -12.66
N LEU A 76 -0.64 3.04 -12.34
CA LEU A 76 -1.86 3.36 -13.08
C LEU A 76 -1.55 3.79 -14.51
N LEU A 77 -0.58 4.70 -14.70
CA LEU A 77 -0.15 5.15 -16.03
C LEU A 77 0.37 3.98 -16.88
N VAL A 78 1.21 3.14 -16.29
CA VAL A 78 1.72 1.94 -16.97
C VAL A 78 0.59 1.00 -17.35
N SER A 79 -0.39 0.80 -16.46
CA SER A 79 -1.57 -0.02 -16.75
C SER A 79 -2.40 0.55 -17.92
N PHE A 80 -2.55 1.88 -18.00
CA PHE A 80 -3.19 2.53 -19.15
C PHE A 80 -2.42 2.30 -20.45
N VAL A 81 -1.09 2.43 -20.42
CA VAL A 81 -0.26 2.18 -21.60
C VAL A 81 -0.39 0.72 -22.05
N LEU A 82 -0.25 -0.25 -21.14
CA LEU A 82 -0.46 -1.68 -21.46
C LEU A 82 -1.85 -1.93 -22.06
N SER A 83 -2.91 -1.34 -21.50
CA SER A 83 -4.25 -1.47 -22.05
C SER A 83 -4.37 -0.86 -23.45
N ALA A 84 -3.75 0.30 -23.70
CA ALA A 84 -3.74 0.91 -25.04
C ALA A 84 -2.98 0.04 -26.05
N GLU A 85 -1.86 -0.52 -25.63
CA GLU A 85 -1.02 -1.43 -26.41
C GLU A 85 -1.76 -2.73 -26.79
N THR A 86 -2.48 -3.35 -25.85
CA THR A 86 -3.33 -4.52 -26.15
C THR A 86 -4.44 -4.20 -27.16
N LEU A 87 -5.03 -3.02 -27.07
CA LEU A 87 -6.06 -2.56 -28.01
C LEU A 87 -5.49 -2.25 -29.39
N GLN A 88 -4.25 -1.75 -29.46
CA GLN A 88 -3.54 -1.53 -30.71
C GLN A 88 -3.24 -2.84 -31.44
N MET A 89 -2.80 -3.88 -30.71
CA MET A 89 -2.62 -5.23 -31.30
C MET A 89 -3.93 -5.81 -31.82
N ALA A 90 -5.04 -5.60 -31.11
CA ALA A 90 -6.34 -6.08 -31.55
C ALA A 90 -6.81 -5.41 -32.86
N ARG A 91 -6.41 -4.15 -33.12
CA ARG A 91 -6.72 -3.43 -34.37
C ARG A 91 -5.79 -3.78 -35.52
N HIS A 92 -4.53 -4.08 -35.22
CA HIS A 92 -3.49 -4.37 -36.20
C HIS A 92 -2.75 -5.66 -35.83
N PRO A 93 -3.38 -6.84 -36.04
CA PRO A 93 -2.77 -8.11 -35.70
C PRO A 93 -1.47 -8.32 -36.49
N GLY A 94 -0.40 -8.68 -35.79
CA GLY A 94 0.92 -8.97 -36.40
C GLY A 94 1.87 -7.77 -36.53
N GLN A 95 1.48 -6.57 -36.09
CA GLN A 95 2.43 -5.45 -35.97
C GLN A 95 3.16 -5.49 -34.63
N SER A 96 4.48 -5.23 -34.66
CA SER A 96 5.30 -5.01 -33.47
C SER A 96 4.95 -3.68 -32.80
N LEU A 97 5.02 -3.64 -31.48
CA LEU A 97 4.79 -2.44 -30.69
C LEU A 97 6.01 -1.52 -30.68
N GLY A 98 5.78 -0.24 -30.43
CA GLY A 98 6.85 0.77 -30.36
C GLY A 98 7.82 0.56 -29.19
N CYS A 99 7.46 -0.23 -28.18
CA CYS A 99 8.34 -0.61 -27.07
C CYS A 99 9.09 -1.94 -27.29
N ASP A 100 8.92 -2.59 -28.46
CA ASP A 100 9.74 -3.72 -28.86
C ASP A 100 11.11 -3.21 -29.33
N VAL A 101 12.15 -3.44 -28.53
CA VAL A 101 13.52 -2.98 -28.83
C VAL A 101 14.35 -4.09 -29.48
N ASN A 102 14.18 -5.34 -29.01
CA ASN A 102 14.83 -6.52 -29.56
C ASN A 102 14.01 -7.79 -29.23
N ALA A 103 14.48 -8.97 -29.66
CA ALA A 103 13.76 -10.23 -29.42
C ALA A 103 13.60 -10.60 -27.93
N VAL A 104 14.46 -10.05 -27.06
CA VAL A 104 14.44 -10.25 -25.61
C VAL A 104 13.64 -9.14 -24.92
N LEU A 105 13.66 -7.91 -25.44
CA LEU A 105 12.87 -6.77 -24.99
C LEU A 105 11.67 -6.58 -25.91
N SER A 106 10.66 -7.44 -25.74
CA SER A 106 9.42 -7.37 -26.51
C SER A 106 8.18 -7.34 -25.61
N CYS A 107 7.48 -6.20 -25.66
CA CYS A 107 6.14 -6.05 -25.11
C CYS A 107 5.14 -6.95 -25.84
N SER A 108 5.25 -7.08 -27.17
CA SER A 108 4.36 -7.90 -27.99
C SER A 108 4.36 -9.36 -27.56
N THR A 109 5.54 -9.95 -27.38
CA THR A 109 5.68 -11.37 -26.99
C THR A 109 5.07 -11.63 -25.61
N VAL A 110 5.27 -10.72 -24.66
CA VAL A 110 4.69 -10.85 -23.31
C VAL A 110 3.18 -10.64 -23.33
N ALA A 111 2.68 -9.71 -24.15
CA ALA A 111 1.26 -9.40 -24.21
C ALA A 111 0.42 -10.49 -24.91
N GLN A 112 1.00 -11.23 -25.85
CA GLN A 112 0.37 -12.39 -26.50
C GLN A 112 0.42 -13.68 -25.67
N ALA A 113 1.18 -13.69 -24.58
CA ALA A 113 1.32 -14.86 -23.72
C ALA A 113 0.02 -15.12 -22.95
N TRP A 114 -0.37 -16.39 -22.79
CA TRP A 114 -1.65 -16.74 -22.14
C TRP A 114 -1.78 -16.23 -20.70
N GLN A 115 -0.66 -15.96 -20.03
CA GLN A 115 -0.59 -15.39 -18.69
C GLN A 115 -1.14 -13.95 -18.64
N SER A 116 -1.17 -13.23 -19.77
CA SER A 116 -1.74 -11.89 -19.87
C SER A 116 -3.26 -11.90 -19.80
N GLU A 117 -3.92 -13.05 -20.07
CA GLU A 117 -5.37 -13.22 -20.13
C GLU A 117 -5.86 -14.30 -19.14
N ILE A 118 -5.38 -14.25 -17.90
CA ILE A 118 -5.69 -15.27 -16.90
C ILE A 118 -7.17 -15.28 -16.49
N VAL A 119 -7.86 -14.14 -16.58
CA VAL A 119 -9.27 -14.01 -16.20
C VAL A 119 -10.15 -14.17 -17.44
N LYS A 120 -10.81 -15.32 -17.53
CA LYS A 120 -11.76 -15.66 -18.61
C LYS A 120 -13.16 -15.80 -18.03
N PHE A 121 -14.10 -15.02 -18.54
CA PHE A 121 -15.51 -15.11 -18.20
C PHE A 121 -16.28 -15.68 -19.39
N GLY A 122 -16.44 -17.00 -19.41
CA GLY A 122 -17.02 -17.70 -20.55
C GLY A 122 -16.15 -17.53 -21.79
N GLU A 123 -16.70 -16.88 -22.82
CA GLU A 123 -15.99 -16.59 -24.07
C GLU A 123 -15.18 -15.29 -24.04
N LEU A 124 -15.35 -14.44 -23.01
CA LEU A 124 -14.62 -13.18 -22.90
C LEU A 124 -13.30 -13.39 -22.14
N SER A 125 -12.18 -13.17 -22.82
CA SER A 125 -10.85 -13.11 -22.21
C SER A 125 -10.49 -11.65 -21.91
N PHE A 126 -10.15 -11.35 -20.65
CA PHE A 126 -9.80 -9.99 -20.24
C PHE A 126 -8.30 -9.86 -19.98
N PRO A 127 -7.61 -8.95 -20.69
CA PRO A 127 -6.22 -8.64 -20.41
C PRO A 127 -6.01 -8.14 -18.98
N ASN A 128 -4.93 -8.58 -18.34
CA ASN A 128 -4.56 -8.23 -16.97
C ASN A 128 -4.42 -6.71 -16.74
N ALA A 129 -4.08 -5.95 -17.79
CA ALA A 129 -3.89 -4.50 -17.76
C ALA A 129 -5.14 -3.75 -17.29
N PHE A 130 -6.34 -4.25 -17.65
CA PHE A 130 -7.60 -3.64 -17.22
C PHE A 130 -7.84 -3.78 -15.71
N PHE A 131 -7.46 -4.93 -15.13
CA PHE A 131 -7.52 -5.10 -13.67
C PHE A 131 -6.49 -4.22 -12.96
N GLY A 132 -5.33 -3.99 -13.58
CA GLY A 132 -4.34 -3.02 -13.13
C GLY A 132 -4.93 -1.62 -13.00
N ILE A 133 -5.64 -1.13 -14.04
CA ILE A 133 -6.31 0.18 -14.00
C ILE A 133 -7.30 0.25 -12.84
N ALA A 134 -8.14 -0.77 -12.67
CA ALA A 134 -9.13 -0.79 -11.59
C ALA A 134 -8.48 -0.80 -10.20
N ALA A 135 -7.47 -1.65 -9.99
CA ALA A 135 -6.77 -1.76 -8.72
C ALA A 135 -5.99 -0.48 -8.37
N GLU A 136 -5.21 0.05 -9.31
CA GLU A 136 -4.37 1.22 -9.06
C GLU A 136 -5.21 2.50 -8.90
N SER A 137 -6.37 2.60 -9.55
CA SER A 137 -7.32 3.70 -9.30
C SER A 137 -7.80 3.71 -7.83
N VAL A 138 -8.02 2.53 -7.25
CA VAL A 138 -8.38 2.39 -5.83
C VAL A 138 -7.21 2.80 -4.94
N PHE A 139 -5.98 2.38 -5.24
CA PHE A 139 -4.80 2.77 -4.46
C PHE A 139 -4.51 4.27 -4.53
N VAL A 140 -4.63 4.89 -5.70
CA VAL A 140 -4.54 6.35 -5.86
C VAL A 140 -5.57 7.06 -4.97
N THR A 141 -6.82 6.58 -4.96
CA THR A 141 -7.88 7.14 -4.12
C THR A 141 -7.54 7.02 -2.63
N ILE A 142 -7.05 5.86 -2.20
CA ILE A 142 -6.64 5.63 -0.81
C ILE A 142 -5.48 6.54 -0.42
N ALA A 143 -4.51 6.75 -1.32
CA ALA A 143 -3.39 7.64 -1.08
C ALA A 143 -3.86 9.10 -0.89
N VAL A 144 -4.80 9.58 -1.71
CA VAL A 144 -5.39 10.92 -1.56
C VAL A 144 -6.15 11.06 -0.24
N ILE A 145 -6.97 10.08 0.13
CA ILE A 145 -7.69 10.05 1.42
C ILE A 145 -6.70 10.08 2.59
N GLY A 146 -5.61 9.31 2.49
CA GLY A 146 -4.54 9.29 3.48
C GLY A 146 -3.80 10.63 3.61
N MET A 147 -3.52 11.31 2.49
CA MET A 147 -2.93 12.65 2.49
C MET A 147 -3.87 13.69 3.12
N ALA A 148 -5.18 13.55 2.92
CA ALA A 148 -6.20 14.38 3.56
C ALA A 148 -6.34 14.11 5.08
N ARG A 149 -5.56 13.16 5.63
CA ARG A 149 -5.54 12.77 7.05
C ARG A 149 -6.90 12.28 7.55
N MET A 150 -7.70 11.71 6.66
CA MET A 150 -8.96 11.07 7.03
C MET A 150 -8.69 9.80 7.84
N THR A 151 -9.47 9.60 8.91
CA THR A 151 -9.35 8.41 9.75
C THR A 151 -9.94 7.21 9.02
N MET A 152 -9.11 6.22 8.70
CA MET A 152 -9.57 4.96 8.12
C MET A 152 -9.84 3.92 9.20
N PRO A 153 -10.93 3.14 9.10
CA PRO A 153 -11.16 2.05 10.03
C PRO A 153 -10.11 0.95 9.82
N LYS A 154 -9.75 0.25 10.90
CA LYS A 154 -8.66 -0.75 10.89
C LYS A 154 -8.87 -1.86 9.86
N TRP A 155 -10.12 -2.30 9.66
CA TRP A 155 -10.43 -3.33 8.67
C TRP A 155 -10.06 -2.87 7.25
N PHE A 156 -10.32 -1.60 6.92
CA PHE A 156 -10.03 -1.04 5.61
C PHE A 156 -8.52 -0.97 5.38
N ALA A 157 -7.77 -0.50 6.38
CA ALA A 157 -6.31 -0.47 6.33
C ALA A 157 -5.71 -1.88 6.13
N THR A 158 -6.22 -2.90 6.83
CA THR A 158 -5.78 -4.29 6.64
C THR A 158 -6.12 -4.81 5.24
N CYS A 159 -7.31 -4.50 4.72
CA CYS A 159 -7.70 -4.85 3.35
C CYS A 159 -6.80 -4.17 2.31
N THR A 160 -6.45 -2.90 2.49
CA THR A 160 -5.50 -2.19 1.62
C THR A 160 -4.14 -2.87 1.62
N TRP A 161 -3.62 -3.25 2.79
CA TRP A 161 -2.34 -3.92 2.89
C TRP A 161 -2.37 -5.31 2.23
N LEU A 162 -3.40 -6.11 2.48
CA LEU A 162 -3.57 -7.42 1.86
C LEU A 162 -3.75 -7.32 0.34
N GLY A 163 -4.51 -6.32 -0.13
CA GLY A 163 -4.67 -6.04 -1.55
C GLY A 163 -3.33 -5.66 -2.21
N SER A 164 -2.53 -4.82 -1.54
CA SER A 164 -1.21 -4.44 -2.04
C SER A 164 -0.25 -5.62 -2.07
N LEU A 165 -0.33 -6.52 -1.09
CA LEU A 165 0.45 -7.76 -1.06
C LEU A 165 0.05 -8.69 -2.21
N ALA A 166 -1.25 -8.84 -2.46
CA ALA A 166 -1.76 -9.65 -3.57
C ALA A 166 -1.32 -9.08 -4.93
N ALA A 167 -1.37 -7.76 -5.11
CA ALA A 167 -0.89 -7.09 -6.31
C ALA A 167 0.63 -7.32 -6.52
N LEU A 168 1.43 -7.18 -5.45
CA LEU A 168 2.87 -7.44 -5.51
C LEU A 168 3.17 -8.89 -5.87
N ALA A 169 2.50 -9.85 -5.22
CA ALA A 169 2.67 -11.27 -5.47
C ALA A 169 2.32 -11.61 -6.93
N TYR A 170 1.21 -11.05 -7.45
CA TYR A 170 0.81 -11.23 -8.84
C TYR A 170 1.82 -10.64 -9.81
N SER A 171 2.33 -9.43 -9.54
CA SER A 171 3.37 -8.81 -10.35
C SER A 171 4.65 -9.65 -10.40
N TYR A 172 5.14 -10.13 -9.26
CA TYR A 172 6.33 -10.99 -9.21
C TYR A 172 6.10 -12.32 -9.90
N TRP A 173 4.91 -12.89 -9.81
CA TRP A 173 4.56 -14.09 -10.57
C TRP A 173 4.65 -13.84 -12.07
N LEU A 174 4.07 -12.75 -12.60
CA LEU A 174 4.17 -12.39 -14.01
C LEU A 174 5.62 -12.14 -14.46
N THR A 175 6.42 -11.47 -13.63
CA THR A 175 7.85 -11.27 -13.90
C THR A 175 8.58 -12.60 -13.96
N SER A 176 8.30 -13.53 -13.03
CA SER A 176 8.91 -14.86 -13.05
C SER A 176 8.57 -15.66 -14.31
N GLN A 177 7.32 -15.56 -14.79
CA GLN A 177 6.89 -16.20 -16.04
C GLN A 177 7.64 -15.61 -17.25
N SER A 178 7.78 -14.28 -17.29
CA SER A 178 8.53 -13.57 -18.33
C SER A 178 10.00 -14.02 -18.37
N LEU A 179 10.66 -14.10 -17.20
CA LEU A 179 12.09 -14.42 -17.06
C LEU A 179 12.45 -15.88 -17.31
N PHE A 180 11.62 -16.82 -16.84
CA PHE A 180 11.96 -18.25 -16.82
C PHE A 180 11.22 -19.09 -17.85
N VAL A 181 10.05 -18.64 -18.33
CA VAL A 181 9.23 -19.41 -19.28
C VAL A 181 9.30 -18.80 -20.67
N ILE A 182 8.99 -17.51 -20.78
CA ILE A 182 8.89 -16.82 -22.09
C ILE A 182 10.28 -16.41 -22.60
N ASN A 183 11.20 -16.07 -21.70
CA ASN A 183 12.52 -15.49 -22.00
C ASN A 183 12.42 -14.17 -22.80
N ALA A 184 11.38 -13.39 -22.52
CA ALA A 184 11.19 -12.03 -23.04
C ALA A 184 10.75 -11.10 -21.90
N LEU A 185 11.26 -9.88 -21.89
CA LEU A 185 11.06 -8.85 -20.88
C LEU A 185 10.33 -7.67 -21.51
N CYS A 186 9.23 -7.26 -20.88
CA CYS A 186 8.54 -6.04 -21.25
C CYS A 186 9.02 -4.88 -20.35
N PRO A 187 9.57 -3.79 -20.91
CA PRO A 187 10.02 -2.63 -20.14
C PRO A 187 8.91 -2.06 -19.25
N TRP A 188 7.68 -1.99 -19.78
CA TRP A 188 6.54 -1.52 -19.01
C TRP A 188 6.17 -2.44 -17.84
N CYS A 189 6.22 -3.76 -18.02
CA CYS A 189 5.99 -4.71 -16.93
C CYS A 189 7.04 -4.58 -15.83
N LEU A 190 8.30 -4.28 -16.18
CA LEU A 190 9.34 -4.01 -15.18
C LEU A 190 9.04 -2.73 -14.40
N VAL A 191 8.64 -1.65 -15.08
CA VAL A 191 8.22 -0.41 -14.41
C VAL A 191 7.04 -0.68 -13.47
N LEU A 192 6.05 -1.47 -13.90
CA LEU A 192 4.92 -1.86 -13.06
C LEU A 192 5.37 -2.66 -11.84
N MET A 193 6.32 -3.59 -12.00
CA MET A 193 6.88 -4.38 -10.90
C MET A 193 7.59 -3.49 -9.88
N PHE A 194 8.44 -2.55 -10.33
CA PHE A 194 9.10 -1.63 -9.41
C PHE A 194 8.11 -0.68 -8.75
N ALA A 195 7.13 -0.15 -9.49
CA ALA A 195 6.11 0.74 -8.94
C ALA A 195 5.26 0.05 -7.87
N THR A 196 4.78 -1.18 -8.13
CA THR A 196 4.00 -1.97 -7.16
C THR A 196 4.84 -2.38 -5.93
N THR A 197 6.14 -2.59 -6.11
CA THR A 197 7.08 -2.83 -5.00
C THR A 197 7.20 -1.60 -4.09
N ILE A 198 7.44 -0.43 -4.66
CA ILE A 198 7.53 0.84 -3.91
C ILE A 198 6.20 1.16 -3.24
N GLN A 199 5.08 0.91 -3.93
CA GLN A 199 3.74 1.05 -3.38
C GLN A 199 3.53 0.15 -2.16
N PHE A 200 3.90 -1.12 -2.22
CA PHE A 200 3.80 -2.04 -1.09
C PHE A 200 4.66 -1.59 0.10
N MET A 201 5.88 -1.10 -0.16
CA MET A 201 6.75 -0.53 0.87
C MET A 201 6.07 0.69 1.54
N ALA A 202 5.53 1.61 0.75
CA ALA A 202 4.83 2.80 1.25
C ALA A 202 3.55 2.47 2.04
N VAL A 203 2.74 1.52 1.55
CA VAL A 203 1.53 1.04 2.25
C VAL A 203 1.89 0.34 3.56
N SER A 204 2.96 -0.46 3.57
CA SER A 204 3.43 -1.13 4.79
C SER A 204 3.94 -0.11 5.81
N HIS A 205 4.70 0.89 5.37
CA HIS A 205 5.17 1.98 6.21
C HIS A 205 4.01 2.80 6.79
N ALA A 206 3.01 3.16 5.98
CA ALA A 206 1.82 3.87 6.42
C ALA A 206 0.96 3.05 7.40
N THR A 207 0.84 1.74 7.18
CA THR A 207 0.09 0.82 8.06
C THR A 207 0.69 0.80 9.47
N VAL A 208 2.02 0.79 9.58
CA VAL A 208 2.69 0.73 10.88
C VAL A 208 2.81 2.11 11.55
N THR A 209 3.14 3.16 10.79
CA THR A 209 3.41 4.50 11.35
C THR A 209 2.17 5.35 11.54
N VAL A 210 1.19 5.25 10.64
CA VAL A 210 -0.04 6.06 10.67
C VAL A 210 -1.19 5.27 11.28
N GLN A 211 -1.41 4.03 10.83
CA GLN A 211 -2.54 3.22 11.28
C GLN A 211 -2.26 2.47 12.60
N HIS A 212 -0.99 2.37 13.01
CA HIS A 212 -0.54 1.70 14.23
C HIS A 212 -0.94 0.21 14.28
N LEU A 213 -0.93 -0.47 13.12
CA LEU A 213 -1.17 -1.90 13.00
C LEU A 213 0.15 -2.64 12.72
N PRO A 214 0.44 -3.76 13.43
CA PRO A 214 -0.29 -4.33 14.57
C PRO A 214 0.01 -3.61 15.91
N PRO A 215 -0.96 -3.57 16.85
CA PRO A 215 -0.91 -2.72 18.04
C PRO A 215 0.24 -3.04 19.02
N HIS A 216 0.72 -4.29 19.05
CA HIS A 216 1.74 -4.76 20.00
C HIS A 216 3.13 -4.98 19.39
N ALA A 217 3.41 -4.43 18.21
CA ALA A 217 4.71 -4.59 17.56
C ALA A 217 5.68 -3.42 17.88
N SER A 218 6.24 -3.41 19.09
CA SER A 218 7.28 -2.44 19.51
C SER A 218 8.54 -2.52 18.63
N SER A 219 8.91 -3.74 18.20
CA SER A 219 10.04 -3.98 17.29
C SER A 219 9.83 -3.33 15.92
N LEU A 220 8.64 -3.45 15.31
CA LEU A 220 8.35 -2.82 14.01
C LEU A 220 8.39 -1.29 14.08
N ARG A 221 7.91 -0.70 15.17
CA ARG A 221 8.03 0.76 15.38
C ARG A 221 9.47 1.21 15.51
N THR A 222 10.31 0.40 16.15
CA THR A 222 11.75 0.63 16.27
C THR A 222 12.43 0.51 14.91
N TYR A 223 12.08 -0.50 14.11
CA TYR A 223 12.58 -0.72 12.75
C TYR A 223 12.39 0.51 11.84
N TYR A 224 11.16 1.04 11.76
CA TYR A 224 10.88 2.24 10.95
C TYR A 224 11.45 3.53 11.57
N ARG A 225 11.64 3.59 12.89
CA ARG A 225 12.29 4.74 13.54
C ARG A 225 13.78 4.80 13.22
N LEU A 226 14.46 3.66 13.15
CA LEU A 226 15.89 3.57 12.84
C LEU A 226 16.20 3.69 11.33
N ASN A 227 15.18 3.91 10.49
CA ASN A 227 15.30 3.92 9.03
C ASN A 227 15.83 2.59 8.44
N ILE A 228 15.65 1.47 9.16
CA ILE A 228 16.09 0.16 8.68
C ILE A 228 15.26 -0.25 7.44
N ASP A 229 14.03 0.27 7.33
CA ASP A 229 13.19 0.16 6.13
C ASP A 229 13.92 0.58 4.86
N LEU A 230 14.59 1.74 4.85
CA LEU A 230 15.30 2.20 3.65
C LEU A 230 16.42 1.25 3.25
N MET A 231 17.14 0.70 4.22
CA MET A 231 18.24 -0.22 3.92
C MET A 231 17.70 -1.52 3.32
N VAL A 232 16.63 -2.07 3.91
CA VAL A 232 15.98 -3.27 3.40
C VAL A 232 15.37 -3.02 2.02
N ASP A 233 14.67 -1.90 1.84
CA ASP A 233 14.05 -1.52 0.58
C ASP A 233 15.09 -1.30 -0.52
N ALA A 234 16.18 -0.58 -0.22
CA ALA A 234 17.28 -0.35 -1.15
C ALA A 234 17.99 -1.66 -1.52
N VAL A 235 18.30 -2.51 -0.53
CA VAL A 235 18.91 -3.82 -0.77
C VAL A 235 18.00 -4.68 -1.62
N TRP A 236 16.68 -4.67 -1.37
CA TRP A 236 15.72 -5.43 -2.15
C TRP A 236 15.63 -4.94 -3.60
N ILE A 237 15.56 -3.63 -3.82
CA ILE A 237 15.55 -3.04 -5.17
C ILE A 237 16.85 -3.38 -5.91
N VAL A 238 18.01 -3.23 -5.26
CA VAL A 238 19.31 -3.59 -5.84
C VAL A 238 19.37 -5.08 -6.16
N ALA A 239 18.84 -5.95 -5.30
CA ALA A 239 18.78 -7.39 -5.55
C ALA A 239 17.91 -7.71 -6.78
N LEU A 240 16.74 -7.06 -6.93
CA LEU A 240 15.89 -7.22 -8.11
C LEU A 240 16.58 -6.76 -9.39
N ILE A 241 17.21 -5.57 -9.37
CA ILE A 241 17.96 -5.04 -10.53
C ILE A 241 19.11 -5.99 -10.88
N THR A 242 19.87 -6.43 -9.87
CA THR A 242 20.99 -7.36 -10.07
C THR A 242 20.52 -8.67 -10.66
N LEU A 243 19.41 -9.24 -10.17
CA LEU A 243 18.84 -10.47 -10.70
C LEU A 243 18.46 -10.32 -12.18
N ILE A 244 17.80 -9.22 -12.56
CA ILE A 244 17.43 -8.92 -13.95
C ILE A 244 18.68 -8.75 -14.82
N LEU A 245 19.67 -8.00 -14.36
CA LEU A 245 20.92 -7.78 -15.10
C LEU A 245 21.76 -9.05 -15.24
N VAL A 246 21.79 -9.93 -14.23
CA VAL A 246 22.52 -11.20 -14.31
C VAL A 246 21.82 -12.16 -15.27
N LYS A 247 20.47 -12.20 -15.24
CA LYS A 247 19.69 -13.13 -16.04
C LYS A 247 19.61 -12.72 -17.51
N ASP A 248 19.39 -11.43 -17.78
CA ASP A 248 19.11 -10.94 -19.14
C ASP A 248 20.12 -9.88 -19.62
N GLY A 249 21.00 -9.38 -18.77
CA GLY A 249 22.03 -8.41 -19.16
C GLY A 249 22.96 -8.94 -20.24
N ALA A 250 23.34 -10.23 -20.19
CA ALA A 250 24.14 -10.84 -21.25
C ALA A 250 23.42 -10.88 -22.62
N MET A 251 22.08 -10.81 -22.64
CA MET A 251 21.27 -10.77 -23.86
C MET A 251 20.82 -9.34 -24.24
N LEU A 252 20.89 -8.39 -23.30
CA LEU A 252 20.61 -6.96 -23.55
C LEU A 252 21.77 -6.24 -24.25
N PHE A 253 23.02 -6.69 -24.04
CA PHE A 253 24.23 -6.05 -24.57
C PHE A 253 24.85 -6.79 -25.77
N ARG A 254 24.09 -7.67 -26.43
CA ARG A 254 24.52 -8.44 -27.60
C ARG A 254 23.66 -8.13 -28.80
#